data_AF-A0A4Y2GJ07-F1
#
_entry.id   AF-A0A4Y2GJ07-F1
#
_cell.length_a   1.000
_cell.length_b   1.000
_cell.length_c   1.000
_cell.angle_alpha   90.00
_cell.angle_beta   90.00
_cell.angle_gamma   90.00
#
_symmetry.space_group_name_H-M   'P 1'
#
loop_
_entity.id
_entity.type
_entity.pdbx_description
1 polymer ?
#
loop_
_entity_poly.entity_id
_entity_poly.type
_entity_poly.pdbx_seq_one_letter_code
_entity_poly.pdbx_strand_id
1 'polypeptide(L)'
;MFKYIVLLLVGVAVAQAIVCPKDFCDKVECEELTDCLEENGQKIREKGSYCQCCDICIKLLGENEDCTPETDFLGVIITSECASGLLCDPSLRKCIRPAVY
;
A
#
# COMPACT_ATOMS: atom_id res chain seq x y z
N MET A 1 -34.89 -28.07 11.48
CA MET A 1 -33.96 -27.20 12.22
C MET A 1 -32.49 -27.50 11.92
N PHE A 2 -32.04 -28.76 11.93
CA PHE A 2 -30.65 -29.16 11.61
C PHE A 2 -30.13 -28.71 10.22
N LYS A 3 -31.01 -28.67 9.20
CA LYS A 3 -30.66 -28.30 7.82
C LYS A 3 -30.18 -26.84 7.67
N TYR A 4 -30.68 -25.94 8.52
CA TYR A 4 -30.30 -24.51 8.50
C TYR A 4 -28.98 -24.26 9.25
N ILE A 5 -28.66 -25.09 10.24
CA ILE A 5 -27.41 -25.03 11.01
C ILE A 5 -26.22 -25.42 10.11
N VAL A 6 -26.37 -26.46 9.29
CA VAL A 6 -25.34 -26.88 8.32
C VAL A 6 -25.08 -25.80 7.26
N LEU A 7 -26.12 -25.07 6.83
CA LEU A 7 -25.98 -24.00 5.84
C LEU A 7 -25.22 -22.78 6.40
N LEU A 8 -25.39 -22.48 7.69
CA LEU A 8 -24.69 -21.40 8.39
C LEU A 8 -23.20 -21.71 8.64
N LEU A 9 -22.86 -22.98 8.89
CA LEU A 9 -21.48 -23.40 9.14
C LEU A 9 -20.59 -23.35 7.88
N VAL A 10 -21.14 -23.56 6.68
CA VAL A 10 -20.39 -23.47 5.42
C VAL A 10 -20.08 -22.01 5.03
N GLY A 11 -20.88 -21.04 5.50
CA GLY A 11 -20.68 -19.61 5.21
C GLY A 11 -19.52 -18.94 5.95
N VAL A 12 -19.08 -19.51 7.09
CA VAL A 12 -18.02 -18.92 7.93
C VAL A 12 -16.60 -19.29 7.46
N ALA A 13 -16.46 -20.23 6.52
CA ALA A 13 -15.15 -20.71 6.06
C ALA A 13 -14.43 -19.80 5.04
N VAL A 14 -15.04 -18.68 4.64
CA VAL A 14 -14.49 -17.69 3.69
C VAL A 14 -14.30 -16.32 4.36
N ALA A 15 -13.81 -16.32 5.60
CA ALA A 15 -13.22 -15.13 6.22
C ALA A 15 -11.71 -15.35 6.39
N GLN A 16 -11.03 -15.77 5.32
CA GLN A 16 -9.58 -15.69 5.25
C GLN A 16 -9.25 -14.21 5.03
N ALA A 17 -9.26 -13.41 6.10
CA ALA A 17 -8.59 -12.13 6.07
C ALA A 17 -7.15 -12.41 5.60
N ILE A 18 -6.66 -11.63 4.63
CA ILE A 18 -5.29 -11.71 4.12
C ILE A 18 -4.38 -11.29 5.27
N VAL A 19 -4.10 -12.23 6.18
CA VAL A 19 -3.33 -12.03 7.40
C VAL A 19 -1.96 -12.63 7.18
N CYS A 20 -0.94 -11.80 7.42
CA CYS A 20 0.45 -12.20 7.34
C CYS A 20 0.78 -13.19 8.47
N PRO A 21 1.23 -14.41 8.14
CA PRO A 21 1.78 -15.34 9.13
C PRO A 21 2.95 -14.70 9.88
N LYS A 22 3.17 -15.07 11.15
CA LYS A 22 4.24 -14.49 11.98
C LYS A 22 5.64 -14.71 11.41
N ASP A 23 5.84 -15.82 10.69
CA ASP A 23 7.09 -16.27 10.07
C ASP A 23 7.16 -15.91 8.57
N PHE A 24 6.26 -15.05 8.06
CA PHE A 24 6.21 -14.73 6.64
C PHE A 24 7.50 -14.01 6.19
N CYS A 25 7.94 -13.01 6.94
CA CYS A 25 9.12 -12.22 6.58
C CYS A 25 10.43 -13.04 6.61
N ASP A 26 10.48 -14.12 7.39
CA ASP A 26 11.68 -14.99 7.49
C ASP A 26 11.98 -15.71 6.16
N LYS A 27 11.01 -15.78 5.26
CA LYS A 27 11.08 -16.44 3.95
C LYS A 27 11.14 -15.44 2.79
N VAL A 28 11.11 -14.14 3.07
CA VAL A 28 11.12 -13.08 2.06
C VAL A 28 12.53 -12.60 1.83
N GLU A 29 12.98 -12.63 0.58
CA GLU A 29 14.19 -11.94 0.16
C GLU A 29 13.82 -10.51 -0.26
N CYS A 30 14.44 -9.51 0.37
CA CYS A 30 14.21 -8.10 0.05
C CYS A 30 15.06 -7.66 -1.15
N GLU A 31 14.53 -6.76 -1.97
CA GLU A 31 15.24 -6.20 -3.10
C GLU A 31 16.33 -5.22 -2.65
N GLU A 32 17.44 -5.18 -3.39
CA GLU A 32 18.51 -4.20 -3.18
C GLU A 32 18.08 -2.83 -3.69
N LEU A 33 18.08 -1.83 -2.80
CA LEU A 33 17.57 -0.48 -3.10
C LEU A 33 18.67 0.52 -3.48
N THR A 34 19.82 0.04 -3.97
CA THR A 34 21.00 0.88 -4.23
C THR A 34 20.72 1.99 -5.26
N ASP A 35 19.87 1.72 -6.26
CA ASP A 35 19.51 2.69 -7.30
C ASP A 35 18.30 3.56 -6.92
N CYS A 36 17.73 3.38 -5.73
CA CYS A 36 16.57 4.12 -5.25
C CYS A 36 16.97 5.49 -4.70
N LEU A 37 17.11 6.46 -5.60
CA LEU A 37 17.65 7.78 -5.28
C LEU A 37 16.63 8.89 -5.59
N GLU A 38 16.62 9.93 -4.76
CA GLU A 38 15.76 11.11 -4.97
C GLU A 38 16.08 11.84 -6.28
N GLU A 39 17.34 11.82 -6.73
CA GLU A 39 17.75 12.40 -8.02
C GLU A 39 17.09 11.73 -9.23
N ASN A 40 16.66 10.47 -9.09
CA ASN A 40 15.91 9.72 -10.11
C ASN A 40 14.38 9.87 -9.95
N GLY A 41 13.93 10.76 -9.06
CA GLY A 41 12.51 10.91 -8.74
C GLY A 41 11.94 9.72 -7.98
N GLN A 42 12.75 9.08 -7.14
CA GLN A 42 12.36 7.94 -6.33
C GLN A 42 12.68 8.16 -4.85
N LYS A 43 12.06 7.40 -3.97
CA LYS A 43 12.48 7.35 -2.55
C LYS A 43 12.26 5.98 -1.96
N ILE A 44 13.02 5.69 -0.91
CA ILE A 44 12.80 4.49 -0.10
C ILE A 44 11.59 4.75 0.81
N ARG A 45 10.61 3.84 0.74
CA ARG A 45 9.50 3.75 1.68
C ARG A 45 9.76 2.60 2.64
N GLU A 46 9.91 2.92 3.91
CA GLU A 46 10.11 1.92 4.95
C GLU A 46 8.91 0.97 5.04
N LYS A 47 9.17 -0.33 5.13
CA LYS A 47 8.16 -1.38 5.33
C LYS A 47 6.97 -1.29 4.37
N GLY A 48 7.21 -0.86 3.13
CA GLY A 48 6.15 -0.69 2.14
C GLY A 48 5.76 -2.00 1.43
N SER A 49 6.53 -3.07 1.57
CA SER A 49 6.24 -4.33 0.88
C SER A 49 5.01 -5.05 1.47
N TYR A 50 4.58 -6.12 0.80
CA TYR A 50 3.55 -7.01 1.31
C TYR A 50 3.93 -7.51 2.72
N CYS A 51 2.98 -7.49 3.65
CA CYS A 51 3.22 -7.82 5.05
C CYS A 51 4.27 -6.96 5.77
N GLN A 52 4.63 -5.80 5.20
CA GLN A 52 5.54 -4.84 5.83
C GLN A 52 6.94 -5.42 6.14
N CYS A 53 7.38 -6.41 5.36
CA CYS A 53 8.63 -7.12 5.61
C CYS A 53 9.86 -6.38 5.11
N CYS A 54 9.74 -5.65 4.01
CA CYS A 54 10.84 -4.99 3.32
C CYS A 54 10.51 -3.54 3.06
N ASP A 55 11.57 -2.74 3.00
CA ASP A 55 11.53 -1.42 2.40
C ASP A 55 11.36 -1.58 0.88
N ILE A 56 10.77 -0.59 0.25
CA ILE A 56 10.54 -0.59 -1.21
C ILE A 56 10.96 0.74 -1.81
N CYS A 57 11.37 0.70 -3.09
CA CYS A 57 11.56 1.91 -3.85
C CYS A 57 10.24 2.38 -4.46
N ILE A 58 9.86 3.63 -4.21
CA ILE A 58 8.64 4.22 -4.76
C ILE A 58 8.92 5.43 -5.63
N LYS A 59 8.06 5.68 -6.62
CA LYS A 59 8.14 6.86 -7.49
C LYS A 59 7.59 8.10 -6.77
N LEU A 60 8.31 9.22 -6.86
CA LEU A 60 7.82 10.53 -6.47
C LEU A 60 6.98 11.13 -7.61
N LEU A 61 5.76 11.52 -7.28
CA LEU A 61 4.80 12.11 -8.20
C LEU A 61 4.82 13.64 -8.09
N GLY A 62 4.98 14.31 -9.22
CA GLY A 62 4.90 15.76 -9.36
C GLY A 62 3.48 16.30 -9.28
N GLU A 63 3.38 17.62 -9.36
CA GLU A 63 2.11 18.34 -9.32
C GLU A 63 1.21 17.92 -10.50
N ASN A 64 -0.08 17.67 -10.22
CA ASN A 64 -1.11 17.19 -11.15
C ASN A 64 -0.93 15.74 -11.69
N GLU A 65 0.12 15.01 -11.29
CA GLU A 65 0.22 13.58 -11.56
C GLU A 65 -0.84 12.80 -10.78
N ASP A 66 -1.28 11.67 -11.36
CA ASP A 66 -2.32 10.83 -10.76
C ASP A 66 -1.75 10.06 -9.56
N CYS A 67 -2.47 10.10 -8.44
CA CYS A 67 -2.09 9.47 -7.20
C CYS A 67 -3.20 8.57 -6.66
N THR A 68 -2.82 7.56 -5.87
CA THR A 68 -3.76 6.68 -5.19
C THR A 68 -3.95 7.20 -3.75
N PRO A 69 -5.17 7.59 -3.37
CA PRO A 69 -5.43 8.07 -2.01
C PRO A 69 -5.27 6.92 -1.00
N GLU A 70 -4.82 7.28 0.19
CA GLU A 70 -4.62 6.36 1.31
C GLU A 70 -5.91 5.61 1.70
N THR A 71 -7.10 6.18 1.46
CA THR A 71 -8.35 5.50 1.78
C THR A 71 -8.59 4.21 0.99
N ASP A 72 -7.87 3.98 -0.10
CA ASP A 72 -7.94 2.76 -0.91
C ASP A 72 -6.96 1.65 -0.42
N PHE A 73 -6.36 1.78 0.77
CA PHE A 73 -5.33 0.91 1.36
C PHE A 73 -5.71 -0.56 1.66
N LEU A 74 -6.89 -1.07 1.28
CA LEU A 74 -7.28 -2.45 1.59
C LEU A 74 -6.50 -3.48 0.75
N GLY A 75 -5.27 -3.81 1.21
CA GLY A 75 -4.43 -4.86 0.67
C GLY A 75 -3.60 -4.49 -0.56
N VAL A 76 -3.53 -3.20 -0.92
CA VAL A 76 -2.77 -2.71 -2.08
C VAL A 76 -1.45 -2.09 -1.62
N ILE A 77 -0.36 -2.51 -2.26
CA ILE A 77 0.97 -1.89 -2.07
C ILE A 77 1.03 -0.65 -2.95
N ILE A 78 1.18 0.51 -2.33
CA ILE A 78 1.31 1.78 -3.05
C ILE A 78 2.79 2.02 -3.38
N THR A 79 3.11 1.97 -4.67
CA THR A 79 4.47 2.13 -5.22
C THR A 79 4.78 3.55 -5.70
N SER A 80 3.92 4.51 -5.39
CA SER A 80 4.11 5.93 -5.72
C SER A 80 3.57 6.86 -4.63
N GLU A 81 4.20 8.00 -4.46
CA GLU A 81 3.78 9.01 -3.48
C GLU A 81 4.01 10.41 -4.03
N CYS A 82 3.19 11.37 -3.65
CA CYS A 82 3.41 12.75 -4.04
C CYS A 82 4.77 13.27 -3.51
N ALA A 83 5.46 14.07 -4.33
CA ALA A 83 6.71 14.70 -3.98
C ALA A 83 6.54 15.68 -2.80
N SER A 84 7.66 16.05 -2.18
CA SER A 84 7.68 16.92 -0.99
C SER A 84 6.85 18.19 -1.17
N GLY A 85 5.91 18.42 -0.24
CA GLY A 85 5.02 19.58 -0.24
C GLY A 85 3.75 19.42 -1.09
N LEU A 86 3.51 18.25 -1.67
CA LEU A 86 2.27 17.92 -2.37
C LEU A 86 1.45 16.91 -1.55
N LEU A 87 0.12 17.00 -1.64
CA LEU A 87 -0.81 16.06 -1.05
C LEU A 87 -1.67 15.42 -2.14
N CYS A 88 -1.97 14.13 -1.99
CA CYS A 88 -2.90 13.46 -2.88
C CYS A 88 -4.34 13.88 -2.54
N ASP A 89 -4.98 14.65 -3.42
CA ASP A 89 -6.38 15.02 -3.28
C ASP A 89 -7.26 13.79 -3.58
N PRO A 90 -8.07 13.29 -2.64
CA PRO A 90 -8.87 12.08 -2.83
C PRO A 90 -10.02 12.26 -3.83
N SER A 91 -10.48 13.49 -4.07
CA SER A 91 -11.55 13.81 -5.01
C SER A 91 -11.03 13.89 -6.44
N LEU A 92 -9.87 14.51 -6.62
CA LEU A 92 -9.23 14.70 -7.93
C LEU A 92 -8.32 13.52 -8.31
N ARG A 93 -7.89 12.74 -7.33
CA ARG A 93 -6.85 11.69 -7.45
C ARG A 93 -5.56 12.24 -8.06
N LYS A 94 -5.19 13.45 -7.64
CA LYS A 94 -4.02 14.18 -8.15
C LYS A 94 -3.19 14.76 -7.02
N CYS A 95 -1.88 14.82 -7.22
CA CYS A 95 -0.97 15.52 -6.32
C CYS A 95 -1.15 17.04 -6.47
N ILE A 96 -1.61 17.70 -5.41
CA ILE A 96 -1.84 19.15 -5.39
C ILE A 96 -1.01 19.81 -4.29
N ARG A 97 -0.66 21.09 -4.48
CA ARG A 97 -0.13 21.89 -3.36
C ARG A 97 -1.27 22.19 -2.38
N PRO A 98 -1.10 21.90 -1.07
CA PRO A 98 -2.06 22.37 -0.09
C PRO A 98 -2.09 23.90 -0.10
N ALA A 99 -3.28 24.49 -0.11
CA ALA A 99 -3.44 25.92 0.11
C ALA A 99 -2.93 26.23 1.51
N VAL A 100 -1.77 26.88 1.62
CA VAL A 100 -1.27 27.44 2.86
C VAL A 100 -2.16 28.64 3.18
N TYR A 101 -2.98 28.53 4.23
CA TYR A 101 -3.75 29.66 4.78
C TYR A 101 -2.93 30.37 5.86
#